data_AF-N8VE37-F1
#
_entry.id   AF-N8VE37-F1
#
_cell.length_a   1.000
_cell.length_b   1.000
_cell.length_c   1.000
_cell.angle_alpha   90.00
_cell.angle_beta   90.00
_cell.angle_gamma   90.00
#
_symmetry.space_group_name_H-M   'P 1'
#
loop_
_entity.id
_entity.type
_entity.pdbx_description
1 polymer ?
#
loop_
_entity_poly.entity_id
_entity_poly.type
_entity_poly.pdbx_seq_one_letter_code
_entity_poly.pdbx_strand_id
1 'polypeptide(L)'
;MQKAKKYDNDIANANSALSGQIQYIMAVSRIAHYLKAMMRDKVGSFASAGNVEAFLNDWLSQYILLDDGASQEAKAQYPLREASIKVVENPAEPGHYKSVVFLRPHFQLDELSVSLRLVTELPQSSQ
;
A
#
# COMPACT_ATOMS: atom_id res chain seq x y z
N MET A 1 19.20 -0.34 -9.05
CA MET A 1 18.08 0.41 -8.44
C MET A 1 17.25 1.00 -9.58
N GLN A 2 15.92 0.83 -9.58
CA GLN A 2 15.06 1.40 -10.61
C GLN A 2 15.08 2.94 -10.49
N LYS A 3 15.35 3.66 -11.58
CA LYS A 3 15.27 5.12 -11.59
C LYS A 3 13.79 5.53 -11.70
N ALA A 4 13.28 6.25 -10.70
CA ALA A 4 11.89 6.74 -10.72
C ALA A 4 11.67 7.62 -11.95
N LYS A 5 10.60 7.35 -12.70
CA LYS A 5 10.23 8.16 -13.87
C LYS A 5 9.49 9.40 -13.36
N LYS A 6 9.79 10.54 -13.99
CA LYS A 6 9.03 11.77 -13.75
C LYS A 6 7.79 11.80 -14.64
N TYR A 7 6.67 12.20 -14.06
CA TYR A 7 5.36 12.36 -14.67
C TYR A 7 4.87 13.79 -14.41
N ASP A 8 3.91 14.26 -15.19
CA ASP A 8 3.30 15.59 -15.02
C ASP A 8 2.36 15.68 -13.78
N ASN A 9 2.05 14.54 -13.16
CA ASN A 9 1.20 14.45 -11.98
C ASN A 9 2.02 14.09 -10.73
N ASP A 10 1.89 14.89 -9.67
CA ASP A 10 2.56 14.69 -8.38
C ASP A 10 2.24 13.32 -7.75
N ILE A 11 1.01 12.83 -7.91
CA ILE A 11 0.61 11.50 -7.42
C ILE A 11 1.37 10.40 -8.17
N ALA A 12 1.56 10.55 -9.48
CA ALA A 12 2.31 9.60 -10.29
C ALA A 12 3.81 9.63 -9.95
N ASN A 13 4.36 10.81 -9.64
CA ASN A 13 5.72 10.96 -9.14
C ASN A 13 5.90 10.26 -7.78
N ALA A 14 4.97 10.46 -6.84
CA ALA A 14 4.99 9.81 -5.54
C ALA A 14 4.92 8.27 -5.67
N ASN A 15 4.02 7.76 -6.51
CA ASN A 15 3.91 6.32 -6.78
C ASN A 15 5.18 5.75 -7.44
N SER A 16 5.81 6.49 -8.36
CA SER A 16 7.04 6.06 -9.00
C SER A 16 8.23 6.06 -8.04
N ALA A 17 8.29 7.01 -7.11
CA ALA A 17 9.31 7.06 -6.08
C ALA A 17 9.15 5.88 -5.10
N LEU A 18 7.91 5.63 -4.64
CA LEU A 18 7.56 4.51 -3.77
C LEU A 18 7.96 3.16 -4.39
N SER A 19 7.65 2.98 -5.68
CA SER A 19 7.95 1.74 -6.41
C SER A 19 9.45 1.52 -6.64
N GLY A 20 10.29 2.54 -6.45
CA GLY A 20 11.75 2.43 -6.55
C GLY A 20 12.45 2.04 -5.24
N GLN A 21 11.74 2.06 -4.12
CA GLN A 21 12.28 1.86 -2.78
C GLN A 21 12.17 0.38 -2.34
N ILE A 22 13.32 -0.25 -2.06
CA ILE A 22 13.38 -1.70 -1.81
C ILE A 22 12.58 -2.16 -0.59
N GLN A 23 12.52 -1.35 0.48
CA GLN A 23 11.71 -1.66 1.66
C GLN A 23 10.23 -1.91 1.31
N TYR A 24 9.65 -1.07 0.45
CA TYR A 24 8.26 -1.19 0.04
C TYR A 24 8.07 -2.33 -0.98
N ILE A 25 9.03 -2.53 -1.89
CA ILE A 25 9.00 -3.68 -2.81
C ILE A 25 9.00 -5.00 -2.02
N MET A 26 9.83 -5.13 -0.99
CA MET A 26 9.93 -6.34 -0.17
C MET A 26 8.65 -6.57 0.65
N ALA A 27 8.06 -5.51 1.22
CA ALA A 27 6.78 -5.59 1.92
C ALA A 27 5.65 -6.06 0.99
N VAL A 28 5.53 -5.46 -0.19
CA VAL A 28 4.53 -5.83 -1.20
C VAL A 28 4.75 -7.26 -1.70
N SER A 29 6.00 -7.66 -1.96
CA SER A 29 6.34 -9.01 -2.43
C SER A 29 5.93 -10.09 -1.43
N ARG A 30 6.10 -9.84 -0.13
CA ARG A 30 5.67 -10.76 0.93
C ARG A 30 4.15 -10.98 0.90
N ILE A 31 3.37 -9.90 0.78
CA ILE A 31 1.91 -9.98 0.66
C ILE A 31 1.52 -10.74 -0.61
N ALA A 32 2.16 -10.46 -1.75
CA ALA A 32 1.90 -11.16 -3.00
C ALA A 32 2.14 -12.68 -2.90
N HIS A 33 3.22 -13.10 -2.24
CA HIS A 33 3.49 -14.52 -2.00
C HIS A 33 2.41 -15.19 -1.15
N TYR A 34 1.96 -14.54 -0.07
CA TYR A 34 0.87 -15.08 0.75
C TYR A 34 -0.44 -15.18 -0.02
N LEU A 35 -0.84 -14.12 -0.75
CA LEU A 35 -2.04 -14.14 -1.58
C LEU A 35 -1.99 -15.28 -2.60
N LYS A 36 -0.85 -15.48 -3.26
CA LYS A 36 -0.70 -16.56 -4.24
C LYS A 36 -0.80 -17.96 -3.61
N ALA A 37 -0.17 -18.17 -2.46
CA ALA A 37 -0.23 -19.45 -1.75
C ALA A 37 -1.66 -19.76 -1.26
N MET A 38 -2.30 -18.80 -0.58
CA MET A 38 -3.67 -18.97 -0.10
C MET A 38 -4.67 -19.23 -1.23
N MET A 39 -4.56 -18.47 -2.33
CA MET A 39 -5.48 -18.65 -3.47
C MET A 39 -5.27 -19.98 -4.18
N ARG A 40 -4.05 -20.54 -4.17
CA ARG A 40 -3.78 -21.87 -4.72
C ARG A 40 -4.50 -22.95 -3.92
N ASP A 41 -4.49 -22.86 -2.59
CA ASP A 41 -5.11 -23.86 -1.72
C ASP A 41 -6.63 -23.76 -1.72
N LYS A 42 -7.18 -22.60 -2.10
CA LYS A 42 -8.62 -22.33 -2.16
C LYS A 42 -9.22 -22.41 -3.56
N VAL A 43 -8.47 -22.90 -4.56
CA VAL A 43 -9.02 -23.14 -5.91
C VAL A 43 -10.20 -24.11 -5.80
N GLY A 44 -11.35 -23.72 -6.36
CA GLY A 44 -12.58 -24.52 -6.32
C GLY A 44 -13.37 -24.45 -5.01
N SER A 45 -12.91 -23.70 -4.00
CA SER A 45 -13.60 -23.58 -2.70
C SER A 45 -14.60 -22.42 -2.62
N PHE A 46 -14.54 -21.46 -3.55
CA PHE A 46 -15.34 -20.25 -3.48
C PHE A 46 -16.47 -20.25 -4.52
N ALA A 47 -17.65 -19.82 -4.08
CA ALA A 47 -18.86 -19.78 -4.90
C ALA A 47 -19.00 -18.49 -5.72
N SER A 48 -18.35 -17.38 -5.35
CA SER A 48 -18.46 -16.10 -6.04
C SER A 48 -17.20 -15.22 -5.89
N ALA A 49 -17.02 -14.27 -6.80
CA ALA A 49 -15.97 -13.24 -6.70
C ALA A 49 -16.05 -12.44 -5.39
N GLY A 50 -17.27 -12.14 -4.92
CA GLY A 50 -17.48 -11.39 -3.68
C GLY A 50 -17.01 -12.15 -2.44
N ASN A 51 -17.17 -13.47 -2.41
CA ASN A 51 -16.66 -14.30 -1.31
C ASN A 51 -15.12 -14.29 -1.29
N VAL A 52 -14.48 -14.34 -2.46
CA VAL A 52 -13.02 -14.25 -2.58
C VAL A 52 -12.56 -12.87 -2.11
N GLU A 53 -13.22 -11.81 -2.56
CA GLU A 53 -12.90 -10.43 -2.16
C GLU A 53 -12.98 -10.23 -0.66
N ALA A 54 -14.08 -10.65 -0.01
CA ALA A 54 -14.26 -10.52 1.43
C ALA A 54 -13.19 -11.32 2.20
N PHE A 55 -12.91 -12.56 1.80
CA PHE A 55 -11.90 -13.40 2.44
C PHE A 55 -10.50 -12.78 2.36
N LEU A 56 -10.12 -12.26 1.18
CA LEU A 56 -8.80 -11.68 0.99
C LEU A 56 -8.65 -10.34 1.73
N ASN A 57 -9.70 -9.51 1.76
CA ASN A 57 -9.68 -8.25 2.52
C ASN A 57 -9.63 -8.50 4.04
N ASP A 58 -10.36 -9.49 4.56
CA ASP A 58 -10.33 -9.87 5.97
C ASP A 58 -8.92 -10.33 6.39
N TRP A 59 -8.29 -11.20 5.60
CA TRP A 59 -6.92 -11.62 5.84
C TRP A 59 -5.93 -10.44 5.77
N LEU A 60 -6.08 -9.55 4.78
CA LEU A 60 -5.18 -8.41 4.60
C LEU A 60 -5.30 -7.38 5.73
N SER A 61 -6.48 -7.26 6.34
CA SER A 61 -6.74 -6.35 7.47
C SER A 61 -5.81 -6.61 8.66
N GLN A 62 -5.32 -7.85 8.81
CA GLN A 62 -4.39 -8.25 9.87
C GLN A 62 -3.00 -7.61 9.74
N TYR A 63 -2.70 -6.99 8.60
CA TYR A 63 -1.43 -6.31 8.33
C TYR A 63 -1.57 -4.78 8.30
N ILE A 64 -2.75 -4.25 8.63
CA ILE A 64 -3.06 -2.82 8.62
C ILE A 64 -2.92 -2.24 10.03
N LEU A 65 -2.23 -1.11 10.15
CA LEU A 65 -2.12 -0.35 11.40
C LEU A 65 -2.73 1.06 11.24
N LEU A 66 -3.81 1.29 11.99
CA LEU A 66 -4.58 2.54 11.97
C LEU A 66 -4.00 3.64 12.88
N ASP A 67 -2.99 3.33 13.68
CA ASP A 67 -2.30 4.32 14.52
C ASP A 67 -1.03 4.85 13.83
N ASP A 68 -1.04 6.15 13.47
CA ASP A 68 0.13 6.83 12.89
C ASP A 68 1.21 7.16 13.95
N GLY A 69 0.83 7.21 15.23
CA GLY A 69 1.74 7.45 16.36
C GLY A 69 2.42 6.18 16.87
N ALA A 70 2.08 5.02 16.31
CA ALA A 70 2.62 3.73 16.75
C ALA A 70 4.15 3.67 16.62
N SER A 71 4.76 2.86 17.48
CA SER A 71 6.21 2.66 17.50
C SER A 71 6.72 2.08 16.18
N GLN A 72 8.02 2.24 15.92
CA GLN A 72 8.62 1.70 14.70
C GLN A 72 8.55 0.16 14.67
N GLU A 73 8.58 -0.49 15.83
CA GLU A 73 8.41 -1.94 15.94
C GLU A 73 6.99 -2.36 15.52
N ALA A 74 5.97 -1.63 15.96
CA ALA A 74 4.59 -1.89 15.55
C ALA A 74 4.41 -1.66 14.03
N LYS A 75 4.95 -0.57 13.49
CA LYS A 75 4.92 -0.29 12.04
C LYS A 75 5.69 -1.33 11.21
N ALA A 76 6.75 -1.92 11.76
CA ALA A 76 7.48 -3.01 11.11
C ALA A 76 6.70 -4.33 11.10
N GLN A 77 5.93 -4.60 12.16
CA GLN A 77 5.03 -5.77 12.23
C GLN A 77 3.81 -5.62 11.33
N TYR A 78 3.29 -4.40 11.21
CA TYR A 78 2.10 -4.04 10.43
C TYR A 78 2.47 -2.97 9.40
N PRO A 79 3.01 -3.37 8.22
CA PRO A 79 3.64 -2.44 7.29
C PRO A 79 2.66 -1.58 6.49
N LEU A 80 1.36 -1.86 6.55
CA LEU A 80 0.35 -1.20 5.72
C LEU A 80 -0.46 -0.18 6.54
N ARG A 81 -0.63 1.01 5.98
CA ARG A 81 -1.55 2.03 6.50
C ARG A 81 -2.98 1.77 6.05
N GLU A 82 -3.12 1.35 4.80
CA GLU A 82 -4.40 1.10 4.15
C GLU A 82 -4.20 0.07 3.05
N ALA A 83 -5.17 -0.80 2.85
CA ALA A 83 -5.14 -1.76 1.76
C ALA A 83 -6.54 -2.17 1.34
N SER A 84 -6.70 -2.51 0.06
CA SER A 84 -7.95 -3.08 -0.45
C SER A 84 -7.67 -4.03 -1.60
N ILE A 85 -8.47 -5.08 -1.69
CA ILE A 85 -8.44 -6.03 -2.80
C ILE A 85 -9.78 -5.95 -3.51
N LYS A 86 -9.75 -5.83 -4.83
CA LYS A 86 -10.93 -5.95 -5.69
C LYS A 86 -10.83 -7.19 -6.54
N VAL A 87 -11.89 -8.00 -6.56
CA VAL A 87 -11.95 -9.24 -7.35
C VAL A 87 -13.09 -9.15 -8.35
N VAL A 88 -12.76 -9.35 -9.62
CA VAL A 88 -13.73 -9.36 -10.71
C VAL A 88 -13.63 -10.69 -11.45
N GLU A 89 -14.77 -11.29 -11.73
CA GLU A 89 -14.83 -12.48 -12.59
C GLU A 89 -14.60 -12.08 -14.05
N ASN A 90 -13.86 -12.90 -14.78
CA ASN A 90 -13.68 -12.73 -16.21
C ASN A 90 -14.94 -13.22 -16.94
N PRO A 91 -15.73 -12.33 -17.57
CA PRO A 91 -16.95 -12.74 -18.25
C PRO A 91 -16.71 -13.68 -19.43
N ALA A 92 -15.50 -13.71 -19.99
CA ALA A 92 -15.14 -14.62 -21.07
C ALA A 92 -14.84 -16.06 -20.58
N GLU A 93 -14.51 -16.23 -19.30
CA GLU A 93 -14.06 -17.51 -18.73
C GLU A 93 -14.67 -17.70 -17.33
N PRO A 94 -15.87 -18.29 -17.23
CA PRO A 94 -16.54 -18.53 -15.95
C PRO A 94 -15.63 -19.30 -14.97
N GLY A 95 -15.58 -18.85 -13.73
CA GLY A 95 -14.69 -19.40 -12.69
C GLY A 95 -13.25 -18.87 -12.73
N HIS A 96 -12.88 -18.01 -13.68
CA HIS A 96 -11.60 -17.28 -13.66
C HIS A 96 -11.80 -15.91 -13.05
N TYR A 97 -11.04 -15.61 -11.99
CA TYR A 97 -11.10 -14.34 -11.29
C TYR A 97 -9.82 -13.55 -11.49
N LYS A 98 -9.96 -12.24 -11.74
CA LYS A 98 -8.87 -11.28 -11.74
C LYS A 98 -8.96 -10.44 -10.48
N SER A 99 -7.85 -10.32 -9.76
CA SER A 99 -7.75 -9.46 -8.59
C SER A 99 -6.86 -8.25 -8.87
N VAL A 100 -7.23 -7.12 -8.29
CA VAL A 100 -6.42 -5.90 -8.23
C VAL A 100 -6.23 -5.56 -6.76
N VAL A 101 -4.97 -5.46 -6.35
CA VAL A 101 -4.58 -5.22 -4.95
C VAL A 101 -4.03 -3.79 -4.86
N PHE A 102 -4.62 -2.98 -3.99
CA PHE A 102 -4.15 -1.65 -3.64
C PHE A 102 -3.52 -1.71 -2.25
N LEU A 103 -2.24 -1.33 -2.17
CA LEU A 103 -1.46 -1.35 -0.92
C LEU A 103 -0.87 0.05 -0.69
N ARG A 104 -1.12 0.60 0.49
CA ARG A 104 -0.53 1.86 0.95
C ARG A 104 0.32 1.58 2.19
N PRO A 105 1.66 1.60 2.08
CA PRO A 105 2.53 1.39 3.23
C PRO A 105 2.54 2.62 4.16
N HIS A 106 3.09 2.46 5.36
CA HIS A 106 3.47 3.61 6.18
C HIS A 106 4.61 4.37 5.51
N PHE A 107 4.45 5.68 5.36
CA PHE A 107 5.52 6.53 4.88
C PHE A 107 6.57 6.70 5.97
N GLN A 108 7.81 6.34 5.65
CA GLN A 108 8.95 6.86 6.38
C GLN A 108 9.17 8.31 5.97
N LEU A 109 9.55 9.15 6.94
CA LEU A 109 9.81 10.56 6.71
C LEU A 109 11.13 10.67 5.94
N ASP A 110 11.05 10.76 4.61
CA ASP A 110 12.21 10.71 3.71
C ASP A 110 13.02 12.03 3.73
N GLU A 111 12.34 13.18 3.76
CA GLU A 111 13.01 14.49 3.72
C GLU A 111 12.21 15.55 4.48
N LEU A 112 12.85 16.24 5.42
CA LEU A 112 12.31 17.41 6.12
C LEU A 112 13.14 18.64 5.72
N SER A 113 12.61 19.48 4.82
CA SER A 113 13.24 20.76 4.51
C SER A 113 12.82 21.82 5.55
N VAL A 114 13.68 22.05 6.55
CA VAL A 114 13.47 23.13 7.52
C VAL A 114 14.17 24.41 7.04
N SER A 115 13.41 25.44 6.69
CA SER A 115 13.98 26.76 6.42
C SER A 115 14.01 27.59 7.71
N LEU A 116 15.17 27.70 8.35
CA LEU A 116 15.37 28.64 9.45
C LEU A 116 15.72 30.02 8.88
N ARG A 117 14.98 31.04 9.27
CA ARG A 117 15.24 32.45 8.93
C ARG A 117 15.41 33.23 10.22
N LEU A 118 16.55 33.90 10.38
CA LEU A 118 16.73 34.87 11.45
C LEU A 118 16.00 36.16 11.04
N VAL A 119 15.02 36.57 11.83
CA VAL A 119 14.25 37.81 11.62
C VAL A 119 14.31 38.63 12.90
N THR A 120 14.35 39.96 12.77
CA THR A 120 14.36 40.89 13.90
C THR A 120 12.97 41.06 14.52
N GLU A 121 11.91 40.78 13.76
CA GLU A 121 10.52 40.65 14.23
C GLU A 121 9.85 39.47 13.53
N LEU A 122 9.08 38.68 14.27
CA LEU A 122 8.33 37.55 13.72
C LEU A 122 7.21 38.08 12.82
N PRO A 123 7.11 37.64 11.54
CA PRO A 123 6.01 38.05 10.68
C PRO A 123 4.69 37.58 11.32
N GLN A 124 3.73 38.50 11.44
CA GLN A 124 2.39 38.14 11.94
C GLN A 124 1.83 37.05 11.04
N SER A 125 1.52 35.90 11.64
CA SER A 125 0.89 34.76 10.99
C SER A 125 -0.36 35.25 10.27
N SER A 126 -0.30 35.32 8.94
CA SER A 126 -1.48 35.51 8.11
C SER A 126 -2.33 34.25 8.26
N GLN A 127 -3.48 34.39 8.93
CA GLN A 127 -4.51 33.36 9.02
C GLN A 127 -5.11 33.05 7.65
#